data_AF-A0A945HTQ6-F1
#
_entry.id   AF-A0A945HTQ6-F1
#
_cell.length_a   1.000
_cell.length_b   1.000
_cell.length_c   1.000
_cell.angle_alpha   90.00
_cell.angle_beta   90.00
_cell.angle_gamma   90.00
#
_symmetry.space_group_name_H-M   'P 1'
#
loop_
_entity.id
_entity.type
_entity.pdbx_description
1 polymer ?
#
loop_
_entity_poly.entity_id
_entity_poly.type
_entity_poly.pdbx_seq_one_letter_code
_entity_poly.pdbx_strand_id
1 'polypeptide(L)'
;MKFPSFTLSPLLICFVLGVICSIQFGIEPLFSNTKLLLLSTLGLLIAWLLKENNYTFFPILLSIISFFIGLSRGNQALELQQDHYILQYQIDGLNQLEITITDRLRSTPTYHRYYADVIAVNDKKTSGKLLIRMQKEDAINWT
;
A
#
# COMPACT_ATOMS: atom_id res chain seq x y z
N MET A 1 37.29 14.27 9.15
CA MET A 1 36.53 13.11 9.66
C MET A 1 36.20 12.21 8.47
N LYS A 2 36.74 11.00 8.41
CA LYS A 2 36.36 10.01 7.39
C LYS A 2 34.96 9.54 7.77
N PHE A 3 33.94 9.93 6.99
CA PHE A 3 32.65 9.26 7.09
C PHE A 3 32.92 7.77 6.92
N PRO A 4 32.44 6.89 7.82
CA PRO A 4 32.35 5.48 7.46
C PRO A 4 31.56 5.48 6.17
N SER A 5 32.12 4.90 5.10
CA SER A 5 31.43 4.71 3.83
C SER A 5 30.25 3.78 4.08
N PHE A 6 29.21 4.33 4.71
CA PHE A 6 28.00 3.63 5.05
C PHE A 6 27.29 3.47 3.72
N THR A 7 27.42 2.28 3.17
CA THR A 7 26.97 1.92 1.84
C THR A 7 25.45 1.82 1.87
N LEU A 8 24.80 2.97 1.91
CA LEU A 8 23.34 3.10 1.82
C LEU A 8 22.86 2.65 0.43
N SER A 9 23.70 2.81 -0.60
CA SER A 9 23.38 2.41 -1.99
C SER A 9 23.12 0.91 -2.15
N PRO A 10 23.98 -0.03 -1.67
CA PRO A 10 23.68 -1.46 -1.67
C PRO A 10 22.37 -1.81 -0.97
N LEU A 11 22.06 -1.13 0.14
CA LEU A 11 20.81 -1.35 0.86
C LEU A 11 19.60 -1.00 -0.01
N LEU A 12 19.65 0.18 -0.64
CA LEU A 12 18.60 0.63 -1.55
C LEU A 12 18.46 -0.30 -2.75
N ILE A 13 19.56 -0.79 -3.31
CA ILE A 13 19.54 -1.76 -4.42
C ILE A 13 18.82 -3.04 -3.97
N CYS A 14 19.18 -3.60 -2.81
CA CYS A 14 18.53 -4.78 -2.26
C CYS A 14 17.04 -4.54 -1.97
N PHE A 15 16.67 -3.37 -1.42
CA PHE A 15 15.28 -2.99 -1.21
C PHE A 15 14.48 -2.96 -2.51
N VAL A 16 15.00 -2.27 -3.54
CA VAL A 16 14.35 -2.14 -4.84
C VAL A 16 14.21 -3.50 -5.51
N LEU A 17 15.24 -4.36 -5.43
CA LEU A 17 15.15 -5.73 -5.92
C LEU A 17 14.03 -6.52 -5.21
N GLY A 18 13.88 -6.35 -3.90
CA GLY A 18 12.78 -6.96 -3.14
C GLY A 18 11.41 -6.52 -3.65
N VAL A 19 11.22 -5.23 -3.91
CA VAL A 19 9.97 -4.68 -4.47
C VAL A 19 9.69 -5.25 -5.87
N ILE A 20 10.69 -5.25 -6.75
CA ILE A 20 10.55 -5.78 -8.13
C ILE A 20 10.18 -7.26 -8.08
N CYS A 21 10.83 -8.05 -7.22
CA CYS A 21 10.53 -9.47 -7.07
C CYS A 21 9.08 -9.73 -6.64
N SER A 22 8.57 -8.93 -5.70
CA SER A 22 7.17 -9.03 -5.28
C SER A 22 6.21 -8.72 -6.43
N ILE A 23 6.44 -7.65 -7.18
CA ILE A 23 5.54 -7.21 -8.25
C ILE A 23 5.57 -8.16 -9.46
N GLN A 24 6.75 -8.62 -9.89
CA GLN A 24 6.88 -9.46 -11.10
C GLN A 24 6.54 -10.92 -10.87
N PHE A 25 6.90 -11.48 -9.71
CA PHE A 25 6.75 -12.92 -9.46
C PHE A 25 5.58 -13.25 -8.53
N GLY A 26 4.91 -12.24 -7.96
CA GLY A 26 3.79 -12.46 -7.03
C GLY A 26 4.18 -13.29 -5.80
N ILE A 27 5.45 -13.21 -5.39
CA ILE A 27 5.98 -14.01 -4.28
C ILE A 27 5.36 -13.52 -2.98
N GLU A 28 4.53 -14.34 -2.37
CA GLU A 28 3.97 -14.03 -1.05
C GLU A 28 5.08 -13.90 0.01
N PRO A 29 4.94 -12.96 0.95
CA PRO A 29 5.98 -12.77 1.95
C PRO A 29 5.96 -13.97 2.91
N LEU A 30 7.08 -14.69 2.98
CA LEU A 30 7.27 -15.82 3.92
C LEU A 30 7.00 -15.46 5.40
N PHE A 31 7.08 -14.17 5.73
CA PHE A 31 6.90 -13.65 7.07
C PHE A 31 5.84 -12.55 7.08
N SER A 32 4.89 -12.66 8.01
CA SER A 32 3.98 -11.55 8.35
C SER A 32 4.80 -10.33 8.78
N ASN A 33 4.29 -9.12 8.52
CA ASN A 33 4.95 -7.85 8.83
C ASN A 33 5.44 -7.74 10.28
N THR A 34 4.69 -8.32 11.23
CA THR A 34 5.06 -8.36 12.66
C THR A 34 6.30 -9.24 12.92
N LYS A 35 6.37 -10.40 12.25
CA LYS A 35 7.53 -11.30 12.32
C LYS A 35 8.76 -10.70 11.65
N LEU A 36 8.56 -9.98 10.54
CA LEU A 36 9.64 -9.27 9.84
C LEU A 36 10.23 -8.15 10.70
N LEU A 37 9.37 -7.37 11.36
CA LEU A 37 9.80 -6.34 12.30
C LEU A 37 10.63 -6.95 13.43
N LEU A 38 10.15 -8.04 14.04
CA LEU A 38 10.86 -8.72 15.11
C LEU A 38 12.20 -9.29 14.64
N LEU A 39 12.27 -9.87 13.45
CA LEU A 39 13.53 -10.36 12.88
C LEU A 39 14.51 -9.22 12.60
N SER A 40 14.01 -8.07 12.13
CA SER A 40 14.84 -6.89 11.88
C SER A 40 15.40 -6.29 13.17
N THR A 41 14.59 -6.21 14.23
CA THR A 41 15.03 -5.68 15.52
C THR A 41 15.99 -6.64 16.19
N LEU A 42 15.75 -7.95 16.13
CA LEU A 42 16.64 -8.97 16.64
C LEU A 42 17.97 -8.98 15.87
N GLY A 43 17.92 -8.83 14.54
CA GLY A 43 19.11 -8.70 13.69
C GLY A 43 19.95 -7.46 14.03
N LEU A 44 19.31 -6.33 14.29
CA LEU A 44 19.98 -5.10 14.76
C LEU A 44 20.57 -5.26 16.16
N LEU A 45 19.89 -5.98 17.06
CA LEU A 45 20.36 -6.27 18.42
C LEU A 45 21.60 -7.18 18.40
N ILE A 46 21.55 -8.24 17.60
CA ILE A 46 22.68 -9.17 17.37
C ILE A 46 23.86 -8.42 16.75
N ALA A 47 23.59 -7.57 15.76
CA ALA A 47 24.61 -6.72 15.14
C ALA A 47 25.26 -5.75 16.13
N TRP A 48 24.48 -5.19 17.04
CA TRP A 48 24.98 -4.30 18.07
C TRP A 48 25.87 -5.04 19.07
N LEU A 49 25.49 -6.25 19.47
CA LEU A 49 26.27 -7.11 20.37
C LEU A 49 27.56 -7.63 19.72
N LEU A 50 27.55 -7.92 18.41
CA LEU A 50 28.69 -8.46 17.66
C LEU A 50 29.58 -7.38 17.02
N LYS A 51 29.31 -6.11 17.30
CA LYS A 51 30.00 -4.94 16.72
C LYS A 51 31.52 -5.01 16.85
N GLU A 52 32.05 -5.61 17.91
CA GLU A 52 33.50 -5.72 18.13
C GLU A 52 34.17 -6.88 17.37
N ASN A 53 33.42 -7.92 16.97
CA ASN A 53 34.02 -9.19 16.58
C ASN A 53 33.92 -9.51 15.07
N ASN A 54 32.99 -8.90 14.31
CA ASN A 54 32.84 -9.17 12.87
C ASN A 54 32.19 -8.02 12.08
N TYR A 55 33.02 -7.17 11.47
CA TYR A 55 32.56 -5.98 10.72
C TYR A 55 31.87 -6.31 9.38
N THR A 56 32.15 -7.48 8.79
CA THR A 56 31.64 -7.87 7.45
C THR A 56 30.25 -8.50 7.48
N PHE A 57 29.85 -9.12 8.60
CA PHE A 57 28.55 -9.79 8.71
C PHE A 57 27.39 -8.79 8.76
N PHE A 58 27.63 -7.63 9.38
CA PHE A 58 26.64 -6.58 9.55
C PHE A 58 26.01 -6.07 8.24
N PRO A 59 26.78 -5.62 7.23
CA PRO A 59 26.20 -5.11 5.98
C PRO A 59 25.46 -6.17 5.18
N ILE A 60 25.87 -7.44 5.24
CA ILE A 60 25.20 -8.56 4.57
C ILE A 60 23.83 -8.79 5.20
N LEU A 61 23.77 -8.87 6.54
CA LEU A 61 22.52 -9.03 7.28
C LEU A 61 21.55 -7.88 6.97
N LEU A 62 22.04 -6.64 6.99
CA LEU A 62 21.24 -5.44 6.74
C LEU A 62 20.67 -5.42 5.31
N SER A 63 21.46 -5.89 4.33
CA SER A 63 21.03 -6.01 2.93
C SER A 63 19.93 -7.05 2.75
N ILE A 64 20.06 -8.22 3.41
CA ILE A 64 19.04 -9.27 3.40
C ILE A 64 17.73 -8.76 4.04
N ILE A 65 17.82 -8.10 5.20
CA ILE A 65 16.65 -7.50 5.86
C ILE A 65 15.99 -6.48 4.92
N SER A 66 16.78 -5.64 4.27
CA SER A 66 16.27 -4.62 3.34
C SER A 66 15.52 -5.22 2.16
N PHE A 67 16.01 -6.34 1.60
CA PHE A 67 15.31 -7.09 0.54
C PHE A 67 13.92 -7.58 1.00
N PHE A 68 13.84 -8.21 2.18
CA PHE A 68 12.56 -8.71 2.69
C PHE A 68 11.56 -7.58 3.02
N ILE A 69 12.05 -6.42 3.49
CA ILE A 69 11.22 -5.22 3.66
C ILE A 69 10.67 -4.76 2.31
N GLY A 70 11.51 -4.74 1.26
CA GLY A 70 11.07 -4.42 -0.09
C GLY A 70 9.98 -5.38 -0.59
N LEU A 71 10.18 -6.69 -0.40
CA LEU A 71 9.22 -7.72 -0.78
C LEU A 71 7.86 -7.55 -0.09
N SER A 72 7.87 -7.36 1.23
CA SER A 72 6.66 -7.12 2.02
C SER A 72 5.92 -5.85 1.58
N ARG A 73 6.65 -4.79 1.22
CA ARG A 73 6.04 -3.53 0.74
C ARG A 73 5.42 -3.67 -0.64
N GLY A 74 6.07 -4.40 -1.56
CA GLY A 74 5.49 -4.70 -2.87
C GLY A 74 4.16 -5.45 -2.74
N ASN A 75 4.09 -6.45 -1.86
CA ASN A 75 2.89 -7.26 -1.70
C ASN A 75 1.73 -6.46 -1.07
N GLN A 76 2.02 -5.62 -0.07
CA GLN A 76 1.02 -4.71 0.48
C GLN A 76 0.43 -3.77 -0.58
N ALA A 77 1.27 -3.28 -1.51
CA ALA A 77 0.79 -2.42 -2.59
C ALA A 77 -0.16 -3.17 -3.54
N LEU A 78 0.13 -4.43 -3.83
CA LEU A 78 -0.73 -5.32 -4.62
C LEU A 78 -2.06 -5.61 -3.92
N GLU A 79 -2.05 -5.94 -2.63
CA GLU A 79 -3.26 -6.17 -1.82
C GLU A 79 -4.17 -4.94 -1.81
N LEU A 80 -3.60 -3.76 -1.54
CA LEU A 80 -4.36 -2.50 -1.54
C LEU A 80 -4.96 -2.17 -2.92
N GLN A 81 -4.29 -2.58 -4.00
CA GLN A 81 -4.79 -2.36 -5.35
C GLN A 81 -5.99 -3.28 -5.66
N GLN A 82 -5.98 -4.54 -5.21
CA GLN A 82 -7.05 -5.51 -5.47
C GLN A 82 -8.41 -5.09 -4.89
N ASP A 83 -8.40 -4.40 -3.75
CA ASP A 83 -9.63 -3.94 -3.09
C ASP A 83 -10.20 -2.66 -3.70
N HIS A 84 -9.59 -2.11 -4.77
CA HIS A 84 -10.06 -0.87 -5.36
C HIS A 84 -11.20 -1.08 -6.37
N TYR A 85 -12.28 -0.32 -6.21
CA TYR A 85 -13.51 -0.43 -7.03
C TYR A 85 -13.28 -0.39 -8.55
N ILE A 86 -12.22 0.27 -9.02
CA ILE A 86 -11.83 0.34 -10.44
C ILE A 86 -11.48 -1.04 -11.02
N LEU A 87 -11.11 -2.03 -10.20
CA LEU A 87 -10.80 -3.38 -10.68
C LEU A 87 -11.99 -4.33 -10.65
N GLN A 88 -13.12 -3.91 -10.08
CA GLN A 88 -14.28 -4.79 -9.83
C GLN A 88 -15.52 -4.44 -10.67
N TYR A 89 -15.49 -3.35 -11.45
CA TYR A 89 -16.60 -3.02 -12.36
C TYR A 89 -16.60 -3.93 -13.59
N GLN A 90 -17.80 -4.31 -14.05
CA GLN A 90 -17.98 -5.03 -15.31
C GLN A 90 -18.19 -4.03 -16.44
N ILE A 91 -17.45 -4.20 -17.54
CA ILE A 91 -17.54 -3.29 -18.70
C ILE A 91 -18.87 -3.48 -19.45
N ASP A 92 -19.32 -4.73 -19.58
CA ASP A 92 -20.47 -5.11 -20.42
C ASP A 92 -21.75 -5.45 -19.62
N GLY A 93 -21.84 -5.01 -18.36
CA GLY A 93 -22.92 -5.36 -17.43
C GLY A 93 -23.48 -4.18 -16.63
N LEU A 94 -24.66 -4.37 -16.05
CA LEU A 94 -25.27 -3.39 -15.16
C LEU A 94 -24.56 -3.47 -13.80
N ASN A 95 -23.80 -2.44 -13.45
CA ASN A 95 -23.06 -2.41 -12.20
C ASN A 95 -23.92 -1.82 -11.07
N GLN A 96 -24.10 -2.57 -9.99
CA GLN A 96 -24.69 -2.06 -8.76
C GLN A 96 -23.58 -1.51 -7.86
N LEU A 97 -23.68 -0.25 -7.49
CA LEU A 97 -22.69 0.45 -6.67
C LEU A 97 -23.30 0.83 -5.32
N GLU A 98 -22.74 0.31 -4.24
CA GLU A 98 -23.12 0.67 -2.87
C GLU A 98 -22.14 1.70 -2.32
N ILE A 99 -22.67 2.84 -1.89
CA ILE A 99 -21.89 3.99 -1.44
C ILE A 99 -22.47 4.59 -0.16
N THR A 100 -21.59 5.14 0.68
CA THR A 100 -21.97 5.99 1.80
C THR A 100 -21.45 7.40 1.56
N ILE A 101 -22.34 8.39 1.67
CA ILE A 101 -21.97 9.80 1.60
C ILE A 101 -21.25 10.19 2.90
N THR A 102 -19.99 10.59 2.78
CA THR A 102 -19.14 10.92 3.93
C THR A 102 -19.13 12.42 4.18
N ASP A 103 -18.90 13.21 3.12
CA ASP A 103 -18.77 14.67 3.25
C ASP A 103 -19.60 15.41 2.20
N ARG A 104 -20.22 16.51 2.64
CA ARG A 104 -20.84 17.49 1.73
C ARG A 104 -19.82 18.56 1.35
N LEU A 105 -19.54 18.66 0.06
CA LEU A 105 -18.67 19.69 -0.49
C LEU A 105 -19.44 20.99 -0.75
N ARG A 106 -18.68 22.09 -0.87
CA ARG A 106 -19.24 23.37 -1.32
C ARG A 106 -19.97 23.16 -2.65
N SER A 107 -21.27 23.46 -2.65
CA SER A 107 -22.09 23.37 -3.85
C SER A 107 -21.72 24.46 -4.85
N THR A 108 -21.91 24.16 -6.13
CA THR A 108 -21.83 25.13 -7.23
C THR A 108 -23.23 25.64 -7.59
N PRO A 109 -23.36 26.69 -8.42
CA PRO A 109 -24.67 27.17 -8.87
C PRO A 109 -25.55 26.04 -9.44
N THR A 110 -24.95 25.13 -10.22
CA THR A 110 -25.64 24.06 -10.96
C THR A 110 -25.63 22.68 -10.29
N TYR A 111 -24.64 22.38 -9.44
CA TYR A 111 -24.48 21.04 -8.83
C TYR A 111 -24.32 21.08 -7.32
N HIS A 112 -24.97 20.12 -6.65
CA HIS A 112 -24.56 19.62 -5.35
C HIS A 112 -23.40 18.64 -5.51
N ARG A 113 -22.44 18.69 -4.57
CA ARG A 113 -21.21 17.90 -4.61
C ARG A 113 -21.04 17.18 -3.28
N TYR A 114 -20.70 15.91 -3.34
CA TYR A 114 -20.48 15.07 -2.17
C TYR A 114 -19.28 14.18 -2.38
N TYR A 115 -18.50 13.96 -1.33
CA TYR A 115 -17.62 12.79 -1.28
C TYR A 115 -18.40 11.62 -0.74
N ALA A 116 -18.22 10.47 -1.38
CA ALA A 116 -18.76 9.21 -0.94
C ALA A 116 -17.68 8.13 -0.92
N ASP A 117 -17.72 7.29 0.09
CA ASP A 117 -16.91 6.08 0.17
C ASP A 117 -17.66 4.92 -0.51
N VAL A 118 -16.97 4.18 -1.38
CA VAL A 118 -17.49 2.97 -2.03
C VAL A 118 -17.37 1.80 -1.06
N ILE A 119 -18.49 1.12 -0.83
CA ILE A 119 -18.57 -0.05 0.06
C ILE A 119 -18.53 -1.34 -0.77
N ALA A 120 -19.26 -1.37 -1.88
CA ALA A 120 -19.35 -2.54 -2.74
C ALA A 120 -19.64 -2.20 -4.21
N VAL A 121 -19.17 -3.08 -5.10
CA VAL A 121 -19.51 -3.10 -6.51
C VAL A 121 -19.95 -4.53 -6.85
N ASN A 122 -21.18 -4.70 -7.35
CA ASN A 122 -21.76 -5.99 -7.72
C ASN A 122 -21.66 -7.03 -6.58
N ASP A 123 -22.11 -6.65 -5.38
CA ASP A 123 -22.07 -7.43 -4.14
C ASP A 123 -20.66 -7.85 -3.66
N LYS A 124 -19.59 -7.41 -4.34
CA LYS A 124 -18.22 -7.58 -3.88
C LYS A 124 -17.84 -6.38 -3.03
N LYS A 125 -17.28 -6.62 -1.85
CA LYS A 125 -16.76 -5.57 -0.98
C LYS A 125 -15.55 -4.91 -1.64
N THR A 126 -15.57 -3.59 -1.72
CA THR A 126 -14.53 -2.79 -2.38
C THR A 126 -14.24 -1.55 -1.54
N SER A 127 -13.19 -0.83 -1.89
CA SER A 127 -12.78 0.40 -1.21
C SER A 127 -12.43 1.49 -2.22
N GLY A 128 -12.82 2.72 -1.91
CA GLY A 128 -12.44 3.90 -2.67
C GLY A 128 -13.29 5.11 -2.35
N LYS A 129 -12.90 6.25 -2.91
CA LYS A 129 -13.63 7.52 -2.80
C LYS A 129 -14.14 7.96 -4.15
N LEU A 130 -15.38 8.42 -4.18
CA LEU A 130 -16.05 8.98 -5.35
C LEU A 130 -16.48 10.42 -5.07
N LEU A 131 -16.43 11.23 -6.13
CA LEU A 131 -17.02 12.56 -6.14
C LEU A 131 -18.38 12.48 -6.85
N ILE A 132 -19.45 12.59 -6.08
CA ILE A 132 -20.81 12.60 -6.63
C ILE A 132 -21.17 14.03 -6.98
N ARG A 133 -21.62 14.23 -8.22
CA ARG A 133 -22.14 15.49 -8.73
C ARG A 133 -23.61 15.30 -9.09
N MET A 134 -24.50 15.84 -8.28
CA MET A 134 -25.94 15.80 -8.51
C MET A 134 -26.40 17.18 -9.01
N GLN A 135 -27.13 17.23 -10.12
CA GLN A 135 -27.73 18.49 -10.58
C GLN A 135 -28.81 18.93 -9.60
N LYS A 136 -28.90 20.24 -9.34
CA LYS A 136 -29.90 20.76 -8.41
C LYS A 136 -31.33 20.59 -8.92
N GLU A 137 -31.51 20.62 -10.23
CA GLU A 137 -32.80 20.44 -10.90
C GLU A 137 -33.34 19.02 -10.67
N ASP A 138 -32.46 18.01 -10.75
CA ASP A 138 -32.80 16.61 -10.52
C ASP A 138 -33.05 16.27 -9.04
N ALA A 139 -32.49 17.07 -8.12
CA ALA A 139 -32.64 16.85 -6.67
C ALA A 139 -34.05 17.18 -6.14
N ILE A 140 -34.86 17.91 -6.90
CA ILE A 140 -36.21 18.35 -6.48
C ILE A 140 -37.24 17.20 -6.59
N ASN A 141 -36.94 16.12 -7.33
CA ASN A 141 -37.86 14.99 -7.52
C ASN A 141 -37.67 13.82 -6.52
N TRP A 142 -36.85 14.00 -5.48
CA TRP A 142 -36.53 12.96 -4.48
C TRP A 142 -37.11 13.22 -3.08
N THR A 143 -38.00 14.21 -2.94
CA THR A 143 -38.77 14.50 -1.71
C THR A 143 -40.22 14.10 -1.89
#